data_AF-A0A172UD80-F1
#
_entry.id   AF-A0A172UD80-F1
#
_cell.length_a   1.000
_cell.length_b   1.000
_cell.length_c   1.000
_cell.angle_alpha   90.00
_cell.angle_beta   90.00
_cell.angle_gamma   90.00
#
_symmetry.space_group_name_H-M   'P 1'
#
loop_
_entity.id
_entity.type
_entity.pdbx_description
1 polymer ?
#
loop_
_entity_poly.entity_id
_entity_poly.type
_entity_poly.pdbx_seq_one_letter_code
_entity_poly.pdbx_strand_id
1 'polypeptide(L)'
;MLRYGRSRYNALGLPCLANAALLVYGLELKLGVFPEGFIERGYWLLAAGLGLFGATAMIKRARDIGSSAWGILLGFLFAAPLMLLIGIVLCFVPSNPDADRLEPAPEPATTKLWLLGGGLCVLPWLAVLALRYWGGIL
;
A
#
# COMPACT_ATOMS: atom_id res chain seq x y z
N MET A 1 -19.84 -5.04 4.44
CA MET A 1 -18.70 -5.45 3.56
C MET A 1 -17.41 -4.78 4.07
N LEU A 2 -17.10 -4.89 5.36
CA LEU A 2 -16.04 -4.08 5.98
C LEU A 2 -14.90 -4.90 6.60
N ARG A 3 -15.09 -6.19 6.93
CA ARG A 3 -14.00 -7.05 7.42
C ARG A 3 -12.88 -7.28 6.41
N TYR A 4 -11.64 -7.01 6.80
CA TYR A 4 -10.44 -7.12 5.95
C TYR A 4 -9.31 -7.86 6.66
N GLY A 5 -9.43 -9.19 6.63
CA GLY A 5 -8.54 -10.09 7.38
C GLY A 5 -7.05 -9.91 7.07
N ARG A 6 -6.23 -10.28 8.05
CA ARG A 6 -4.75 -10.20 8.01
C ARG A 6 -4.13 -10.73 6.72
N SER A 7 -4.59 -11.87 6.22
CA SER A 7 -4.06 -12.48 4.98
C SER A 7 -4.29 -11.62 3.75
N ARG A 8 -5.45 -10.95 3.64
CA ARG A 8 -5.77 -10.04 2.53
C ARG A 8 -4.94 -8.76 2.61
N TYR A 9 -4.71 -8.25 3.82
CA TYR A 9 -3.82 -7.11 4.03
C TYR A 9 -2.38 -7.43 3.64
N ASN A 10 -1.85 -8.57 4.06
CA ASN A 10 -0.49 -8.99 3.71
C ASN A 10 -0.34 -9.21 2.20
N ALA A 11 -1.38 -9.75 1.55
CA ALA A 11 -1.33 -10.04 0.12
C ALA A 11 -1.54 -8.80 -0.76
N LEU A 12 -2.37 -7.82 -0.37
CA LEU A 12 -2.75 -6.71 -1.25
C LEU A 12 -2.35 -5.33 -0.69
N GLY A 13 -2.59 -5.09 0.59
CA GLY A 13 -2.37 -3.78 1.20
C GLY A 13 -0.88 -3.47 1.41
N LEU A 14 -0.15 -4.42 1.99
CA LEU A 14 1.26 -4.24 2.32
C LEU A 14 2.15 -4.02 1.07
N PRO A 15 2.02 -4.81 -0.03
CA PRO A 15 2.76 -4.54 -1.26
C PRO A 15 2.57 -3.13 -1.80
N CYS A 16 1.33 -2.63 -1.77
CA CYS A 16 1.02 -1.28 -2.24
C CYS A 16 1.67 -0.20 -1.36
N LEU A 17 1.60 -0.35 -0.03
CA LEU A 17 2.27 0.58 0.89
C LEU A 17 3.80 0.58 0.70
N ALA A 18 4.40 -0.60 0.59
CA ALA A 18 5.84 -0.75 0.40
C ALA A 18 6.29 -0.12 -0.93
N ASN A 19 5.59 -0.42 -2.03
CA ASN A 19 5.93 0.16 -3.33
C ASN A 19 5.71 1.67 -3.38
N ALA A 20 4.63 2.19 -2.76
CA ALA A 20 4.43 3.63 -2.65
C ALA A 20 5.58 4.31 -1.90
N ALA A 21 5.99 3.77 -0.76
CA ALA A 21 7.09 4.29 0.04
C ALA A 21 8.42 4.27 -0.72
N LEU A 22 8.73 3.17 -1.41
CA LEU A 22 9.95 3.04 -2.20
C LEU A 22 9.97 4.02 -3.40
N LEU A 23 8.83 4.25 -4.05
CA LEU A 23 8.71 5.22 -5.13
C LEU A 23 8.93 6.64 -4.63
N VAL A 24 8.30 7.03 -3.51
CA VAL A 24 8.50 8.35 -2.89
C VAL A 24 9.95 8.53 -2.47
N TYR A 25 10.55 7.52 -1.82
CA TYR A 25 11.95 7.58 -1.43
C TYR A 25 12.88 7.72 -2.64
N GLY A 26 12.62 6.99 -3.72
CA GLY A 26 13.37 7.12 -4.97
C GLY A 26 13.23 8.50 -5.63
N LEU A 27 12.03 9.10 -5.56
CA LEU A 27 11.77 10.47 -6.02
C LEU A 27 12.52 11.51 -5.19
N GLU A 28 12.55 11.35 -3.86
CA GLU A 28 13.21 12.28 -2.94
C GLU A 28 14.73 12.23 -3.05
N LEU A 29 15.31 11.04 -3.17
CA LEU A 29 16.77 10.90 -3.27
C LEU A 29 17.34 11.47 -4.58
N LYS A 30 16.52 11.68 -5.61
CA LYS A 30 16.92 12.17 -6.95
C LYS A 30 18.25 11.57 -7.43
N LEU A 31 18.44 10.25 -7.28
CA LEU A 31 19.72 9.60 -7.60
C LEU A 31 20.02 9.75 -9.10
N GLY A 32 20.91 10.69 -9.45
CA GLY A 32 21.41 10.92 -10.82
C GLY A 32 20.59 11.94 -11.63
N VAL A 33 20.51 11.73 -12.95
CA VAL A 33 19.67 12.53 -13.86
C VAL A 33 18.21 12.13 -13.62
N PHE A 34 17.53 12.85 -12.73
CA PHE A 34 16.14 12.55 -12.44
C PHE A 34 15.25 13.07 -13.59
N PRO A 35 14.36 12.24 -14.15
CA PRO A 35 13.49 12.67 -15.23
C PRO A 35 12.55 13.77 -14.75
N GLU A 36 12.59 14.94 -15.40
CA GLU A 36 11.66 16.04 -15.13
C GLU A 36 10.42 15.95 -16.05
N GLY A 37 9.33 16.61 -15.65
CA GLY A 37 8.15 16.76 -16.51
C GLY A 37 7.18 15.57 -16.46
N PHE A 38 6.82 15.01 -17.63
CA PHE A 38 5.76 13.99 -17.73
C PHE A 38 6.08 12.72 -16.92
N ILE A 39 7.34 12.30 -16.95
CA ILE A 39 7.78 11.06 -16.32
C ILE A 39 7.72 11.20 -14.79
N GLU A 40 8.21 12.30 -14.23
CA GLU A 40 8.11 12.62 -12.79
C GLU A 40 6.66 12.57 -12.31
N ARG A 41 5.74 13.19 -13.06
CA ARG A 41 4.30 13.15 -12.76
C ARG A 41 3.77 11.71 -12.79
N GLY A 42 4.24 10.89 -13.71
CA GLY A 42 3.92 9.46 -13.76
C GLY A 42 4.33 8.70 -12.50
N TYR A 43 5.54 8.96 -11.98
CA TYR A 43 5.99 8.38 -10.70
C TYR A 43 5.12 8.82 -9.52
N TRP A 44 4.82 10.11 -9.41
CA TRP A 44 3.95 10.64 -8.35
C TRP A 44 2.54 10.05 -8.42
N LEU A 45 1.98 9.90 -9.62
CA LEU A 45 0.67 9.27 -9.81
C LEU A 45 0.67 7.80 -9.40
N LEU A 46 1.71 7.04 -9.77
CA LEU A 46 1.89 5.66 -9.34
C LEU A 46 2.01 5.56 -7.81
N ALA A 47 2.85 6.39 -7.20
CA ALA A 47 3.04 6.44 -5.76
C ALA A 47 1.74 6.79 -5.01
N ALA A 48 1.00 7.80 -5.50
CA ALA A 48 -0.27 8.21 -4.91
C ALA A 48 -1.33 7.11 -5.03
N GLY A 49 -1.46 6.46 -6.19
CA GLY A 49 -2.43 5.38 -6.41
C GLY A 49 -2.17 4.18 -5.49
N LEU A 50 -0.91 3.73 -5.40
CA LEU A 50 -0.51 2.66 -4.50
C LEU A 50 -0.67 3.05 -3.03
N GLY A 51 -0.30 4.28 -2.67
CA GLY A 51 -0.42 4.81 -1.31
C GLY A 51 -1.88 4.86 -0.86
N LEU A 52 -2.79 5.37 -1.69
CA LEU A 52 -4.22 5.44 -1.39
C LEU A 52 -4.84 4.04 -1.22
N PHE A 53 -4.49 3.11 -2.11
CA PHE A 53 -4.96 1.72 -1.99
C PHE A 53 -4.44 1.07 -0.71
N GLY A 54 -3.15 1.21 -0.44
CA GLY A 54 -2.48 0.70 0.76
C GLY A 54 -3.05 1.28 2.05
N ALA A 55 -3.29 2.60 2.10
CA ALA A 55 -3.89 3.28 3.24
C ALA A 55 -5.33 2.82 3.47
N THR A 56 -6.12 2.62 2.40
CA THR A 56 -7.48 2.08 2.51
C THR A 56 -7.47 0.65 3.06
N ALA A 57 -6.56 -0.19 2.59
CA ALA A 57 -6.38 -1.55 3.12
C ALA A 57 -5.95 -1.53 4.60
N MET A 58 -5.07 -0.59 4.97
CA MET A 58 -4.62 -0.38 6.35
C MET A 58 -5.77 0.07 7.26
N ILE A 59 -6.61 1.00 6.82
CA ILE A 59 -7.80 1.45 7.58
C ILE A 59 -8.72 0.26 7.85
N LYS A 60 -9.01 -0.56 6.83
CA LYS A 60 -9.87 -1.74 7.03
C LYS A 60 -9.21 -2.74 7.99
N ARG A 61 -7.91 -2.98 7.85
CA ARG A 61 -7.15 -3.85 8.77
C ARG A 61 -7.11 -3.30 10.20
N ALA A 62 -7.01 -1.99 10.37
CA ALA A 62 -7.01 -1.34 11.68
C ALA A 62 -8.40 -1.39 12.31
N ARG A 63 -9.47 -1.33 11.51
CA ARG A 63 -10.84 -1.52 12.00
C ARG A 63 -11.12 -2.93 12.49
N ASP A 64 -10.56 -3.95 11.83
CA ASP A 64 -10.61 -5.35 12.31
C ASP A 64 -10.03 -5.55 13.73
N ILE A 65 -9.28 -4.57 14.25
CA ILE A 65 -8.71 -4.59 15.61
C ILE A 65 -9.34 -3.53 16.54
N GLY A 66 -10.40 -2.86 16.11
CA GLY A 66 -11.12 -1.83 16.88
C GLY A 66 -10.51 -0.42 16.80
N SER A 67 -9.59 -0.17 15.87
CA SER A 67 -8.98 1.15 15.70
C SER A 67 -9.83 2.11 14.86
N SER A 68 -9.66 3.41 15.10
CA SER A 68 -10.35 4.49 14.37
C SER A 68 -9.73 4.73 12.99
N ALA A 69 -10.58 4.80 11.95
CA ALA A 69 -10.16 5.15 10.59
C ALA A 69 -9.52 6.55 10.52
N TRP A 70 -10.03 7.50 11.33
CA TRP A 70 -9.49 8.86 11.39
C TRP A 70 -8.07 8.89 11.95
N GLY A 71 -7.75 8.03 12.93
CA GLY A 71 -6.41 7.92 13.47
C GLY A 71 -5.38 7.52 12.41
N ILE A 72 -5.74 6.58 11.54
CA ILE A 72 -4.88 6.13 10.44
C ILE A 72 -4.71 7.25 9.40
N LEU A 73 -5.80 7.92 9.00
CA LEU A 73 -5.75 9.02 8.03
C LEU A 73 -4.90 10.20 8.52
N LEU A 74 -5.14 10.65 9.75
CA LEU A 74 -4.36 11.73 10.37
C LEU A 74 -2.91 11.30 10.56
N GLY A 75 -2.67 10.03 10.90
CA GLY A 75 -1.32 9.48 10.99
C GLY A 75 -0.56 9.59 9.67
N PHE A 76 -1.19 9.30 8.52
CA PHE A 76 -0.52 9.45 7.22
C PHE A 76 -0.26 10.92 6.86
N LEU A 77 -1.11 11.84 7.32
CA LEU A 77 -0.95 13.26 7.08
C LEU A 77 0.19 13.89 7.90
N PHE A 78 0.36 13.45 9.16
CA PHE A 78 1.30 14.08 10.09
C PHE A 78 2.54 13.24 10.42
N ALA A 79 2.51 11.92 10.19
CA ALA A 79 3.54 11.00 10.60
C ALA A 79 3.64 9.77 9.66
N ALA A 80 3.70 10.00 8.33
CA ALA A 80 3.72 8.92 7.33
C ALA A 80 4.77 7.81 7.60
N PRO A 81 6.03 8.11 8.02
CA PRO A 81 7.00 7.05 8.35
C PRO A 81 6.54 6.17 9.53
N LEU A 82 5.95 6.77 10.56
CA LEU A 82 5.38 6.03 11.68
C LEU A 82 4.21 5.16 11.23
N MET A 83 3.40 5.63 10.29
CA MET A 83 2.30 4.83 9.73
C MET A 83 2.78 3.62 8.95
N LEU A 84 3.90 3.71 8.24
CA LEU A 84 4.50 2.53 7.59
C LEU A 84 4.94 1.50 8.63
N LEU A 85 5.52 1.93 9.75
CA LEU A 85 5.86 1.05 10.87
C LEU A 85 4.60 0.40 11.45
N ILE A 86 3.53 1.18 11.69
CA ILE A 86 2.24 0.64 12.14
C ILE A 86 1.68 -0.35 11.11
N GLY A 87 1.82 -0.08 9.82
CA GLY A 87 1.43 -0.99 8.74
C GLY A 87 2.09 -2.35 8.87
N ILE A 88 3.41 -2.38 9.14
CA ILE A 88 4.15 -3.62 9.40
C ILE A 88 3.61 -4.33 10.65
N VAL A 89 3.35 -3.59 11.73
CA VAL A 89 2.80 -4.18 12.96
C VAL A 89 1.44 -4.86 12.71
N LEU A 90 0.58 -4.26 11.89
CA LEU A 90 -0.74 -4.81 11.56
C LEU A 90 -0.70 -6.16 10.82
N CYS A 91 0.44 -6.52 10.21
CA CYS A 91 0.66 -7.83 9.61
C CYS A 91 0.72 -8.96 10.65
N PHE A 92 0.99 -8.63 11.91
CA PHE A 92 1.20 -9.59 12.99
C PHE A 92 0.08 -9.59 14.03
N VAL A 93 -0.53 -8.42 14.28
CA VAL A 93 -1.63 -8.29 15.24
C VAL A 93 -2.80 -9.19 14.84
N PRO A 94 -3.36 -10.01 15.73
CA PRO A 94 -4.54 -10.82 15.44
C PRO A 94 -5.79 -9.94 15.28
N SER A 95 -6.75 -10.36 14.43
CA SER A 95 -8.06 -9.68 14.36
C SER A 95 -8.82 -9.84 15.68
N ASN A 96 -9.55 -8.80 16.08
CA ASN A 96 -10.49 -8.92 17.18
C ASN A 96 -11.81 -9.51 16.64
N PRO A 97 -12.27 -10.70 17.09
CA PRO A 97 -13.54 -11.26 16.66
C PRO A 97 -14.74 -10.36 17.01
N ASP A 98 -14.56 -9.44 17.97
CA ASP A 98 -15.64 -8.65 18.57
C ASP A 98 -15.81 -7.26 17.96
N ALA A 99 -14.80 -6.73 17.27
CA ALA A 99 -14.78 -5.36 16.77
C ALA A 99 -15.83 -5.09 15.66
N ASP A 100 -16.34 -6.15 15.00
CA ASP A 100 -17.38 -6.09 13.95
C ASP A 100 -18.18 -7.42 13.92
N ARG A 101 -18.78 -7.82 15.05
CA ARG A 101 -19.55 -9.10 15.18
C ARG A 101 -20.74 -9.23 14.24
N LEU A 102 -21.24 -8.12 13.68
CA LEU A 102 -22.40 -8.12 12.79
C LEU A 102 -22.07 -8.64 11.38
N GLU A 103 -20.79 -8.87 11.07
CA GLU A 103 -20.36 -9.23 9.73
C GLU A 103 -19.80 -10.66 9.63
N PRO A 104 -20.04 -11.36 8.50
CA PRO A 104 -19.47 -12.68 8.26
C PRO A 104 -17.94 -12.63 8.34
N ALA A 105 -17.32 -13.73 8.74
CA ALA A 105 -15.87 -13.86 8.76
C ALA A 105 -15.29 -13.58 7.35
N PRO A 106 -14.15 -12.87 7.24
CA PRO A 106 -13.56 -12.63 5.94
C PRO A 106 -13.07 -13.96 5.34
N GLU A 107 -13.39 -14.21 4.07
CA GLU A 107 -12.91 -15.44 3.43
C GLU A 107 -11.38 -15.45 3.39
N PRO A 108 -10.76 -16.63 3.56
CA PRO A 108 -9.32 -16.77 3.49
C PRO A 108 -8.77 -16.29 2.13
N ALA A 109 -7.53 -15.79 2.15
CA ALA A 109 -6.84 -15.39 0.93
C ALA A 109 -6.60 -16.61 0.04
N THR A 110 -7.19 -16.60 -1.15
CA THR A 110 -7.02 -17.67 -2.15
C THR A 110 -5.70 -17.51 -2.90
N THR A 111 -5.26 -18.56 -3.60
CA THR A 111 -4.07 -18.50 -4.48
C THR A 111 -4.16 -17.35 -5.48
N LYS A 112 -5.34 -17.09 -6.04
CA LYS A 112 -5.58 -15.96 -6.95
C LYS A 112 -5.23 -14.62 -6.30
N LEU A 113 -5.60 -14.44 -5.03
CA LEU A 113 -5.36 -13.19 -4.31
C LEU A 113 -3.86 -12.99 -3.99
N TRP A 114 -3.14 -14.08 -3.71
CA TRP A 114 -1.69 -14.05 -3.57
C TRP A 114 -0.96 -13.78 -4.88
N LEU A 115 -1.43 -14.35 -6.00
CA LEU A 115 -0.90 -14.03 -7.33
C LEU A 115 -1.11 -12.56 -7.70
N LEU A 116 -2.28 -12.00 -7.37
CA LEU A 116 -2.53 -10.57 -7.51
C LEU A 116 -1.59 -9.75 -6.63
N GLY A 117 -1.35 -10.20 -5.39
CA GLY A 117 -0.36 -9.59 -4.51
C GLY A 117 1.06 -9.59 -5.07
N GLY A 118 1.51 -10.72 -5.61
CA GLY A 118 2.78 -10.81 -6.33
C GLY A 118 2.83 -9.88 -7.54
N GLY A 119 1.72 -9.75 -8.27
CA GLY A 119 1.57 -8.75 -9.32
C GLY A 119 1.72 -7.32 -8.80
N LEU A 120 1.09 -6.98 -7.68
CA LEU A 120 1.21 -5.65 -7.05
C LEU A 120 2.63 -5.37 -6.54
N CYS A 121 3.41 -6.40 -6.19
CA CYS A 121 4.82 -6.24 -5.87
C CYS A 121 5.66 -5.84 -7.08
N VAL A 122 5.40 -6.44 -8.26
CA VAL A 122 6.29 -6.35 -9.43
C VAL A 122 5.82 -5.32 -10.48
N LEU A 123 4.53 -5.24 -10.75
CA LEU A 123 3.95 -4.40 -11.81
C LEU A 123 4.31 -2.91 -11.70
N PRO A 124 4.36 -2.28 -10.51
CA PRO A 124 4.79 -0.89 -10.42
C PRO A 124 6.20 -0.66 -10.99
N TRP A 125 7.11 -1.61 -10.80
CA TRP A 125 8.47 -1.52 -11.31
C TRP A 125 8.54 -1.71 -12.82
N LEU A 126 7.69 -2.58 -13.38
CA LEU A 126 7.54 -2.69 -14.84
C LEU A 126 6.98 -1.39 -15.45
N ALA A 127 6.02 -0.74 -14.77
CA ALA A 127 5.50 0.55 -15.19
C ALA A 127 6.58 1.64 -15.12
N VAL A 128 7.38 1.65 -14.06
CA VAL A 128 8.55 2.54 -13.92
C VAL A 128 9.55 2.33 -15.07
N LEU A 129 9.90 1.08 -15.38
CA LEU A 129 10.80 0.77 -16.49
C LEU A 129 10.23 1.26 -17.82
N ALA A 130 8.95 0.97 -18.08
CA ALA A 130 8.28 1.43 -19.30
C ALA A 130 8.28 2.95 -19.45
N LEU A 131 8.06 3.69 -18.36
CA LEU A 131 8.12 5.16 -18.35
C LEU A 131 9.54 5.68 -18.66
N ARG A 132 10.59 5.01 -18.17
CA ARG A 132 11.99 5.36 -18.48
C ARG A 132 12.34 5.12 -19.95
N TYR A 133 11.96 3.97 -20.49
CA TYR A 133 12.17 3.64 -21.90
C TYR A 133 11.43 4.61 -22.84
N TRP A 134 10.18 4.96 -22.52
CA TRP A 134 9.43 5.96 -23.29
C TRP A 134 10.10 7.34 -23.26
N GLY A 135 10.76 7.67 -22.16
CA GLY A 135 11.51 8.91 -21.97
C GLY A 135 12.89 8.98 -22.61
N GLY A 136 13.40 7.89 -23.17
CA GLY A 136 14.75 7.82 -23.74
C GLY A 136 15.89 7.86 -22.71
N ILE A 137 15.62 7.57 -21.44
CA ILE A 137 16.63 7.57 -20.36
C ILE A 137 17.04 6.12 -20.10
N LEU A 138 18.28 5.77 -20.50
CA LEU A 138 18.95 4.49 -20.22
C LEU A 138 19.89 4.63 -19.02
#